data_AF-A0A835KQX6-F1
#
_entry.id   AF-A0A835KQX6-F1
#
_cell.length_a   1.000
_cell.length_b   1.000
_cell.length_c   1.000
_cell.angle_alpha   90.00
_cell.angle_beta   90.00
_cell.angle_gamma   90.00
#
_symmetry.space_group_name_H-M   'P 1'
#
loop_
_entity.id
_entity.type
_entity.pdbx_description
1 polymer ?
#
loop_
_entity_poly.entity_id
_entity_poly.type
_entity_poly.pdbx_seq_one_letter_code
_entity_poly.pdbx_strand_id
1 'polypeptide(L)'
;MDATVAPPATRPGRSLHSNPALTTRRGTRPRPWGPAASGQANAVRCELSRRPEPRLVLRAAADAQQGGGGGEAAGAGRRKRLAVFVSGGGSNFRAIHEAALGGEVHGDVVVLVTDKPGCGGAEHARSNDIPVVVFPKLKNAPEGVSVPELLDTLREHQVDIVLLAGYLKLIPAELIREYPRSILNIHPSLLPAFGGKGYYGLKVHKAVIASGARYSGPTVHFVDEHYDTGKTLAQRVVPVFADDTPELLAARVLHEEHQVYVEAVAALCEDRILWREDGVPLIQSRLNPDVYL
;
A
#
# COMPACT_ATOMS: atom_id res chain seq x y z
N MET A 1 71.59 25.86 20.13
CA MET A 1 70.89 24.88 21.00
C MET A 1 69.70 24.35 20.22
N ASP A 2 69.89 23.68 19.07
CA ASP A 2 70.56 22.37 18.86
C ASP A 2 69.80 21.21 19.52
N ALA A 3 69.52 20.09 18.84
CA ALA A 3 69.70 19.78 17.42
C ALA A 3 68.78 18.63 16.95
N THR A 4 68.60 18.52 15.64
CA THR A 4 68.00 17.40 14.89
C THR A 4 68.91 16.16 14.83
N VAL A 5 68.37 14.99 14.45
CA VAL A 5 68.82 14.08 13.34
C VAL A 5 68.15 12.69 13.43
N ALA A 6 68.00 11.98 12.31
CA ALA A 6 67.27 10.69 12.16
C ALA A 6 68.10 9.50 11.54
N PRO A 7 67.68 8.75 10.48
CA PRO A 7 67.59 7.25 10.43
C PRO A 7 68.52 6.60 9.34
N PRO A 8 68.35 5.38 8.72
CA PRO A 8 67.31 4.31 8.75
C PRO A 8 67.85 2.83 8.59
N ALA A 9 67.07 1.93 7.92
CA ALA A 9 67.47 0.69 7.16
C ALA A 9 67.49 -0.70 7.90
N THR A 10 67.21 -1.89 7.31
CA THR A 10 66.91 -2.33 5.90
C THR A 10 66.11 -3.67 5.81
N ARG A 11 65.61 -4.05 4.60
CA ARG A 11 64.88 -5.31 4.21
C ARG A 11 65.86 -6.48 3.79
N PRO A 12 65.53 -7.57 3.01
CA PRO A 12 64.25 -8.24 2.58
C PRO A 12 64.24 -9.83 2.51
N GLY A 13 63.09 -10.41 2.13
CA GLY A 13 62.93 -11.72 1.41
C GLY A 13 61.44 -12.10 1.29
N ARG A 14 60.73 -12.21 0.14
CA ARG A 14 60.82 -13.04 -1.10
C ARG A 14 60.81 -14.56 -0.82
N SER A 15 60.02 -15.43 -1.48
CA SER A 15 59.06 -15.30 -2.60
C SER A 15 58.05 -16.49 -2.60
N LEU A 16 56.75 -16.29 -2.89
CA LEU A 16 56.01 -16.66 -4.14
C LEU A 16 56.11 -18.12 -4.68
N HIS A 17 54.97 -18.53 -5.28
CA HIS A 17 54.70 -19.64 -6.22
C HIS A 17 54.08 -20.92 -5.61
N SER A 18 53.12 -21.63 -6.24
CA SER A 18 51.97 -21.38 -7.13
C SER A 18 51.39 -22.76 -7.56
N ASN A 19 50.11 -22.81 -7.91
CA ASN A 19 49.30 -23.96 -8.42
C ASN A 19 50.01 -24.80 -9.54
N PRO A 20 49.65 -26.09 -9.83
CA PRO A 20 48.36 -26.36 -10.52
C PRO A 20 47.67 -27.76 -10.37
N ALA A 21 46.34 -27.72 -10.52
CA ALA A 21 45.39 -28.59 -11.27
C ALA A 21 45.63 -30.08 -11.65
N LEU A 22 44.56 -30.88 -11.38
CA LEU A 22 43.91 -31.94 -12.20
C LEU A 22 44.67 -33.20 -12.70
N THR A 23 44.11 -34.38 -12.37
CA THR A 23 43.90 -35.48 -13.33
C THR A 23 42.77 -36.42 -12.90
N THR A 24 42.20 -37.16 -13.85
CA THR A 24 40.97 -37.96 -13.70
C THR A 24 41.24 -39.45 -13.46
N ARG A 25 40.29 -40.18 -12.85
CA ARG A 25 40.15 -41.64 -13.06
C ARG A 25 38.70 -42.12 -12.95
N ARG A 26 38.34 -43.02 -13.88
CA ARG A 26 37.12 -43.86 -13.91
C ARG A 26 37.23 -44.90 -12.76
N GLY A 27 36.18 -45.49 -12.18
CA GLY A 27 34.74 -45.48 -12.45
C GLY A 27 34.17 -46.91 -12.41
N THR A 28 33.16 -47.19 -11.57
CA THR A 28 32.36 -48.44 -11.55
C THR A 28 31.01 -48.20 -10.87
N ARG A 29 29.97 -48.94 -11.30
CA ARG A 29 28.56 -48.85 -10.85
C ARG A 29 27.86 -50.20 -11.17
N PRO A 30 26.62 -50.46 -10.70
CA PRO A 30 26.26 -51.05 -9.40
C PRO A 30 25.57 -52.43 -9.53
N ARG A 31 25.15 -53.09 -8.42
CA ARG A 31 24.16 -54.21 -8.34
C ARG A 31 23.90 -54.62 -6.85
N PRO A 32 22.84 -55.40 -6.48
CA PRO A 32 21.49 -54.86 -6.29
C PRO A 32 20.77 -55.29 -4.97
N TRP A 33 19.52 -54.84 -4.86
CA TRP A 33 18.44 -55.02 -3.85
C TRP A 33 18.38 -56.28 -2.95
N GLY A 34 17.97 -56.08 -1.69
CA GLY A 34 17.39 -57.07 -0.76
C GLY A 34 16.62 -56.34 0.38
N PRO A 35 15.45 -56.82 0.88
CA PRO A 35 14.49 -55.95 1.59
C PRO A 35 14.34 -56.17 3.11
N ALA A 36 13.49 -55.29 3.70
CA ALA A 36 12.77 -55.39 4.98
C ALA A 36 13.46 -54.96 6.29
N ALA A 37 13.01 -53.82 6.83
CA ALA A 37 12.43 -53.76 8.18
C ALA A 37 11.50 -52.53 8.29
N SER A 38 10.29 -52.73 8.81
CA SER A 38 9.30 -51.67 9.05
C SER A 38 9.66 -50.84 10.29
N GLY A 39 9.95 -49.55 10.11
CA GLY A 39 10.11 -48.57 11.19
C GLY A 39 8.96 -47.56 11.18
N GLN A 40 8.32 -47.34 12.32
CA GLN A 40 7.08 -46.57 12.43
C GLN A 40 7.27 -45.08 12.09
N ALA A 41 6.40 -44.55 11.23
CA ALA A 41 6.27 -43.13 11.02
C ALA A 41 5.52 -42.49 12.19
N ASN A 42 6.21 -41.70 13.03
CA ASN A 42 5.58 -40.81 14.00
C ASN A 42 4.94 -39.62 13.29
N ALA A 43 3.79 -39.86 12.64
CA ALA A 43 2.93 -38.81 12.13
C ALA A 43 2.24 -38.12 13.32
N VAL A 44 2.77 -36.96 13.73
CA VAL A 44 2.05 -36.08 14.66
C VAL A 44 0.79 -35.56 13.96
N ARG A 45 -0.35 -36.13 14.34
CA ARG A 45 -1.66 -35.74 13.84
C ARG A 45 -2.01 -34.37 14.43
N CYS A 46 -1.80 -33.31 13.66
CA CYS A 46 -2.25 -31.98 14.05
C CYS A 46 -3.77 -31.93 13.87
N GLU A 47 -4.52 -32.16 14.94
CA GLU A 47 -5.97 -32.03 14.91
C GLU A 47 -6.35 -30.54 14.77
N LEU A 48 -7.21 -30.25 13.79
CA LEU A 48 -7.78 -28.92 13.60
C LEU A 48 -8.62 -28.56 14.83
N SER A 49 -8.04 -27.73 15.72
CA SER A 49 -8.75 -27.18 16.86
C SER A 49 -9.91 -26.32 16.36
N ARG A 50 -11.13 -26.82 16.59
CA ARG A 50 -12.37 -26.15 16.23
C ARG A 50 -12.45 -24.82 16.98
N ARG A 51 -12.22 -23.71 16.27
CA ARG A 51 -12.52 -22.37 16.78
C ARG A 51 -14.05 -22.23 16.91
N PRO A 52 -14.58 -21.64 17.99
CA PRO A 52 -16.01 -21.39 18.11
C PRO A 52 -16.44 -20.31 17.12
N GLU A 53 -17.55 -20.53 16.42
CA GLU A 53 -18.15 -19.50 15.56
C GLU A 53 -18.78 -18.38 16.40
N PRO A 54 -18.58 -17.10 16.04
CA PRO A 54 -19.41 -16.02 16.55
C PRO A 54 -20.78 -16.06 15.87
N ARG A 55 -21.69 -16.89 16.37
CA ARG A 55 -23.11 -16.85 16.01
C ARG A 55 -23.73 -15.55 16.52
N LEU A 56 -23.71 -14.49 15.70
CA LEU A 56 -24.61 -13.36 15.90
C LEU A 56 -26.01 -13.78 15.43
N VAL A 57 -26.94 -13.95 16.36
CA VAL A 57 -28.31 -14.35 16.06
C VAL A 57 -29.06 -13.14 15.52
N LEU A 58 -29.25 -13.09 14.20
CA LEU A 58 -30.21 -12.16 13.59
C LEU A 58 -31.63 -12.62 13.97
N ARG A 59 -32.22 -12.01 15.00
CA ARG A 59 -33.66 -12.14 15.24
C ARG A 59 -34.39 -11.21 14.28
N ALA A 60 -35.06 -11.80 13.29
CA ALA A 60 -36.10 -11.10 12.55
C ALA A 60 -37.23 -10.71 13.52
N ALA A 61 -37.67 -9.46 13.42
CA ALA A 61 -38.93 -8.99 13.98
C ALA A 61 -39.58 -8.09 12.93
N ALA A 62 -40.45 -8.68 12.11
CA ALA A 62 -41.50 -7.92 11.45
C ALA A 62 -42.68 -7.85 12.44
N ASP A 63 -43.13 -6.66 12.80
CA ASP A 63 -44.39 -6.17 12.25
C ASP A 63 -44.66 -4.70 12.58
N ALA A 64 -45.48 -4.10 11.71
CA ALA A 64 -45.69 -2.68 11.52
C ALA A 64 -46.23 -1.89 12.72
N GLN A 65 -45.85 -0.60 12.78
CA GLN A 65 -46.86 0.46 12.76
C GLN A 65 -46.36 1.77 12.14
N GLN A 66 -47.26 2.45 11.42
CA GLN A 66 -46.99 3.71 10.73
C GLN A 66 -46.95 4.89 11.73
N GLY A 67 -45.99 5.79 11.55
CA GLY A 67 -45.93 7.07 12.25
C GLY A 67 -45.05 8.05 11.47
N GLY A 68 -45.67 9.04 10.82
CA GLY A 68 -44.95 10.02 10.04
C GLY A 68 -44.14 10.97 10.92
N GLY A 69 -42.87 11.14 10.59
CA GLY A 69 -41.98 12.12 11.21
C GLY A 69 -40.71 12.20 10.37
N GLY A 70 -40.48 13.35 9.72
CA GLY A 70 -39.27 13.56 8.94
C GLY A 70 -38.06 13.59 9.85
N GLY A 71 -37.33 12.48 9.94
CA GLY A 71 -35.99 12.45 10.50
C GLY A 71 -35.07 13.17 9.52
N GLU A 72 -34.84 14.47 9.72
CA GLU A 72 -33.81 15.20 9.00
C GLU A 72 -32.47 14.47 9.17
N ALA A 73 -31.86 14.06 8.06
CA ALA A 73 -30.51 13.51 8.07
C ALA A 73 -29.57 14.59 8.59
N ALA A 74 -29.09 14.41 9.83
CA ALA A 74 -28.36 15.43 10.55
C ALA A 74 -27.08 15.85 9.79
N GLY A 75 -27.13 17.03 9.17
CA GLY A 75 -25.96 17.75 8.68
C GLY A 75 -25.10 17.02 7.65
N ALA A 76 -25.68 16.55 6.54
CA ALA A 76 -24.88 16.25 5.35
C ALA A 76 -24.26 17.55 4.81
N GLY A 77 -23.07 17.91 5.32
CA GLY A 77 -22.24 19.00 4.77
C GLY A 77 -21.90 18.72 3.31
N ARG A 78 -21.40 19.71 2.55
CA ARG A 78 -21.19 19.49 1.10
C ARG A 78 -20.29 18.29 0.83
N ARG A 79 -20.57 17.55 -0.24
CA ARG A 79 -19.70 16.48 -0.75
C ARG A 79 -18.29 17.06 -0.99
N LYS A 80 -17.26 16.35 -0.52
CA LYS A 80 -15.86 16.75 -0.75
C LYS A 80 -15.49 16.49 -2.20
N ARG A 81 -14.60 17.30 -2.76
CA ARG A 81 -14.16 17.22 -4.15
C ARG A 81 -12.79 16.53 -4.18
N LEU A 82 -12.73 15.37 -4.82
CA LEU A 82 -11.61 14.44 -4.75
C LEU A 82 -10.78 14.51 -6.04
N ALA A 83 -9.46 14.64 -5.91
CA ALA A 83 -8.52 14.40 -6.99
C ALA A 83 -7.84 13.05 -6.81
N VAL A 84 -7.87 12.19 -7.82
CA VAL A 84 -7.28 10.84 -7.73
C VAL A 84 -6.05 10.74 -8.62
N PHE A 85 -4.92 10.32 -8.06
CA PHE A 85 -3.63 10.23 -8.74
C PHE A 85 -3.30 8.76 -9.04
N VAL A 86 -2.95 8.42 -10.29
CA VAL A 86 -2.69 7.04 -10.74
C VAL A 86 -1.51 6.92 -11.70
N SER A 87 -0.83 5.77 -11.68
CA SER A 87 0.24 5.42 -12.63
C SER A 87 0.01 4.08 -13.36
N GLY A 88 -1.22 3.55 -13.36
CA GLY A 88 -1.50 2.17 -13.80
C GLY A 88 -3.00 1.88 -14.01
N GLY A 89 -3.42 0.64 -13.75
CA GLY A 89 -4.78 0.17 -14.02
C GLY A 89 -5.90 0.84 -13.20
N GLY A 90 -5.56 1.48 -12.08
CA GLY A 90 -6.49 2.29 -11.29
C GLY A 90 -7.61 1.49 -10.60
N SER A 91 -7.36 0.27 -10.12
CA SER A 91 -8.39 -0.52 -9.42
C SER A 91 -8.84 0.12 -8.10
N ASN A 92 -7.91 0.66 -7.30
CA ASN A 92 -8.23 1.49 -6.13
C ASN A 92 -9.05 2.73 -6.50
N PHE A 93 -8.73 3.40 -7.62
CA PHE A 93 -9.53 4.52 -8.14
C PHE A 93 -10.95 4.08 -8.49
N ARG A 94 -11.12 2.96 -9.19
CA ARG A 94 -12.44 2.40 -9.53
C ARG A 94 -13.27 2.10 -8.28
N ALA A 95 -12.69 1.45 -7.27
CA ALA A 95 -13.36 1.18 -6.00
C ALA A 95 -13.82 2.48 -5.28
N ILE A 96 -12.96 3.50 -5.21
CA ILE A 96 -13.31 4.81 -4.63
C ILE A 96 -14.41 5.51 -5.44
N HIS A 97 -14.34 5.46 -6.77
CA HIS A 97 -15.34 6.08 -7.65
C HIS A 97 -16.71 5.38 -7.55
N GLU A 98 -16.73 4.04 -7.54
CA GLU A 98 -17.94 3.24 -7.36
C GLU A 98 -18.57 3.48 -5.97
N ALA A 99 -17.75 3.57 -4.90
CA ALA A 99 -18.23 3.92 -3.55
C ALA A 99 -18.75 5.36 -3.45
N ALA A 100 -18.16 6.31 -4.20
CA ALA A 100 -18.65 7.69 -4.30
C ALA A 100 -20.02 7.77 -5.00
N LEU A 101 -20.21 7.04 -6.10
CA LEU A 101 -21.48 6.91 -6.82
C LEU A 101 -22.55 6.18 -5.97
N GLY A 102 -22.16 5.17 -5.21
CA GLY A 102 -23.02 4.43 -4.28
C GLY A 102 -23.37 5.19 -3.00
N GLY A 103 -22.74 6.33 -2.73
CA GLY A 103 -22.97 7.16 -1.54
C GLY A 103 -22.27 6.70 -0.27
N GLU A 104 -21.44 5.66 -0.32
CA GLU A 104 -20.60 5.21 0.81
C GLU A 104 -19.47 6.21 1.12
N VAL A 105 -18.93 6.84 0.06
CA VAL A 105 -18.00 7.96 0.15
C VAL A 105 -18.79 9.26 -0.08
N HIS A 106 -18.77 10.16 0.90
CA HIS A 106 -19.44 11.46 0.82
C HIS A 106 -18.61 12.51 0.04
N GLY A 107 -18.18 12.15 -1.16
CA GLY A 107 -17.35 12.99 -2.02
C GLY A 107 -17.40 12.56 -3.48
N ASP A 108 -17.02 13.47 -4.38
CA ASP A 108 -17.10 13.31 -5.83
C ASP A 108 -15.70 13.36 -6.45
N VAL A 109 -15.37 12.43 -7.36
CA VAL A 109 -14.09 12.49 -8.07
C VAL A 109 -14.19 13.50 -9.21
N VAL A 110 -13.54 14.66 -9.05
CA VAL A 110 -13.68 15.81 -9.97
C VAL A 110 -12.55 15.93 -10.97
N VAL A 111 -11.42 15.23 -10.75
CA VAL A 111 -10.27 15.20 -11.63
C VAL A 111 -9.41 13.95 -11.36
N LEU A 112 -8.88 13.34 -12.41
CA LEU A 112 -7.84 12.31 -12.34
C LEU A 112 -6.50 12.92 -12.78
N VAL A 113 -5.43 12.60 -12.05
CA VAL A 113 -4.06 13.01 -12.38
C VAL A 113 -3.19 11.78 -12.67
N THR A 114 -2.34 11.82 -13.71
CA THR A 114 -1.51 10.66 -14.07
C THR A 114 -0.18 11.01 -14.73
N ASP A 115 0.86 10.20 -14.49
CA ASP A 115 2.12 10.26 -15.26
C ASP A 115 2.07 9.47 -16.57
N LYS A 116 0.93 8.82 -16.88
CA LYS A 116 0.73 7.95 -18.04
C LYS A 116 -0.65 8.18 -18.65
N PRO A 117 -0.79 9.00 -19.71
CA PRO A 117 -2.09 9.38 -20.28
C PRO A 117 -2.93 8.20 -20.80
N GLY A 118 -2.28 7.11 -21.19
CA GLY A 118 -2.91 5.86 -21.69
C GLY A 118 -2.87 4.71 -20.68
N CYS A 119 -2.97 4.99 -19.37
CA CYS A 119 -3.14 3.94 -18.37
C CYS A 119 -4.64 3.62 -18.14
N GLY A 120 -4.94 2.40 -17.68
CA GLY A 120 -6.33 1.94 -17.48
C GLY A 120 -7.14 2.72 -16.44
N GLY A 121 -6.50 3.51 -15.58
CA GLY A 121 -7.16 4.52 -14.75
C GLY A 121 -7.60 5.76 -15.55
N ALA A 122 -6.74 6.27 -16.44
CA ALA A 122 -7.06 7.38 -17.33
C ALA A 122 -8.11 7.02 -18.39
N GLU A 123 -8.15 5.77 -18.83
CA GLU A 123 -9.25 5.25 -19.66
C GLU A 123 -10.57 5.26 -18.87
N HIS A 124 -10.58 4.72 -17.64
CA HIS A 124 -11.78 4.73 -16.79
C HIS A 124 -12.32 6.13 -16.53
N ALA A 125 -11.45 7.08 -16.19
CA ALA A 125 -11.85 8.47 -15.95
C ALA A 125 -12.55 9.08 -17.18
N ARG A 126 -11.96 8.95 -18.37
CA ARG A 126 -12.57 9.44 -19.62
C ARG A 126 -13.90 8.75 -19.94
N SER A 127 -14.03 7.46 -19.65
CA SER A 127 -15.30 6.72 -19.83
C SER A 127 -16.39 7.08 -18.82
N ASN A 128 -16.08 7.89 -17.80
CA ASN A 128 -17.02 8.38 -16.79
C ASN A 128 -17.03 9.92 -16.73
N ASP A 129 -16.63 10.59 -17.81
CA ASP A 129 -16.57 12.06 -17.95
C ASP A 129 -15.73 12.79 -16.90
N ILE A 130 -14.79 12.09 -16.23
CA ILE A 130 -13.84 12.68 -15.29
C ILE A 130 -12.65 13.26 -16.06
N PRO A 131 -12.35 14.57 -15.92
CA PRO A 131 -11.19 15.20 -16.57
C PRO A 131 -9.86 14.56 -16.17
N VAL A 132 -8.95 14.41 -17.14
CA VAL A 132 -7.63 13.79 -16.94
C VAL A 132 -6.52 14.81 -17.15
N VAL A 133 -5.74 15.06 -16.11
CA VAL A 133 -4.53 15.91 -16.12
C VAL A 133 -3.29 15.01 -16.18
N VAL A 134 -2.36 15.35 -17.06
CA VAL A 134 -1.06 14.66 -17.13
C VAL A 134 -0.06 15.39 -16.24
N PHE A 135 0.56 14.69 -15.29
CA PHE A 135 1.55 15.25 -14.38
C PHE A 135 2.52 14.16 -13.88
N PRO A 136 3.83 14.48 -13.72
CA PRO A 136 4.49 15.72 -14.12
C PRO A 136 4.82 15.74 -15.61
N LYS A 137 5.26 16.90 -16.11
CA LYS A 137 5.92 17.02 -17.40
C LYS A 137 7.14 16.10 -17.48
N LEU A 138 7.10 15.10 -18.37
CA LEU A 138 8.19 14.12 -18.56
C LEU A 138 8.59 14.04 -20.03
N LYS A 139 9.79 13.53 -20.32
CA LYS A 139 10.25 13.30 -21.71
C LYS A 139 9.31 12.39 -22.52
N ASN A 140 8.63 11.47 -21.85
CA ASN A 140 7.67 10.53 -22.41
C ASN A 140 6.19 10.95 -22.21
N ALA A 141 5.96 12.16 -21.69
CA ALA A 141 4.65 12.79 -21.50
C ALA A 141 4.84 14.33 -21.58
N PRO A 142 5.21 14.86 -22.76
CA PRO A 142 5.50 16.29 -22.96
C PRO A 142 4.30 17.21 -22.75
N GLU A 143 3.08 16.67 -22.86
CA GLU A 143 1.81 17.28 -22.51
C GLU A 143 1.58 17.42 -21.00
N GLY A 144 2.46 16.84 -20.17
CA GLY A 144 2.37 16.96 -18.72
C GLY A 144 2.62 18.39 -18.22
N VAL A 145 1.93 18.74 -17.13
CA VAL A 145 2.00 20.07 -16.51
C VAL A 145 3.11 20.16 -15.47
N SER A 146 3.49 21.40 -15.13
CA SER A 146 4.38 21.74 -14.02
C SER A 146 3.65 21.74 -12.67
N VAL A 147 4.39 21.93 -11.56
CA VAL A 147 3.80 21.95 -10.22
C VAL A 147 2.85 23.14 -10.00
N PRO A 148 3.16 24.39 -10.41
CA PRO A 148 2.21 25.50 -10.32
C PRO A 148 0.93 25.26 -11.13
N GLU A 149 1.06 24.82 -12.39
CA GLU A 149 -0.09 24.53 -13.26
C GLU A 149 -0.98 23.40 -12.69
N LEU A 150 -0.39 22.39 -12.04
CA LEU A 150 -1.15 21.38 -11.31
C LEU A 150 -1.94 22.00 -10.16
N LEU A 151 -1.30 22.84 -9.32
CA LEU A 151 -1.97 23.48 -8.18
C LEU A 151 -3.13 24.35 -8.63
N ASP A 152 -2.93 25.15 -9.67
CA ASP A 152 -3.98 26.02 -10.22
C ASP A 152 -5.14 25.17 -10.78
N THR A 153 -4.85 24.07 -11.47
CA THR A 153 -5.87 23.12 -11.92
C THR A 153 -6.65 22.51 -10.74
N LEU A 154 -5.98 22.08 -9.67
CA LEU A 154 -6.66 21.52 -8.49
C LEU A 154 -7.52 22.56 -7.75
N ARG A 155 -7.10 23.84 -7.75
CA ARG A 155 -7.88 24.98 -7.23
C ARG A 155 -9.10 25.30 -8.09
N GLU A 156 -8.96 25.33 -9.41
CA GLU A 156 -10.06 25.49 -10.37
C GLU A 156 -11.11 24.38 -10.20
N HIS A 157 -10.65 23.14 -10.02
CA HIS A 157 -11.50 22.00 -9.68
C HIS A 157 -12.02 22.02 -8.23
N GLN A 158 -11.66 23.02 -7.41
CA GLN A 158 -12.03 23.16 -5.99
C GLN A 158 -11.78 21.89 -5.17
N VAL A 159 -10.66 21.20 -5.43
CA VAL A 159 -10.31 19.94 -4.76
C VAL A 159 -10.10 20.18 -3.27
N ASP A 160 -10.67 19.30 -2.45
CA ASP A 160 -10.49 19.26 -0.99
C ASP A 160 -9.46 18.22 -0.57
N ILE A 161 -9.44 17.06 -1.25
CA ILE A 161 -8.69 15.86 -0.86
C ILE A 161 -7.99 15.28 -2.09
N VAL A 162 -6.72 14.91 -1.93
CA VAL A 162 -5.92 14.20 -2.94
C VAL A 162 -5.70 12.76 -2.52
N LEU A 163 -5.96 11.81 -3.43
CA LEU A 163 -5.91 10.37 -3.19
C LEU A 163 -4.91 9.71 -4.14
N LEU A 164 -3.79 9.24 -3.60
CA LEU A 164 -2.80 8.49 -4.39
C LEU A 164 -3.25 7.03 -4.48
N ALA A 165 -3.70 6.60 -5.65
CA ALA A 165 -4.24 5.27 -5.93
C ALA A 165 -3.29 4.47 -6.82
N GLY A 166 -2.09 4.19 -6.30
CA GLY A 166 -0.99 3.58 -7.06
C GLY A 166 -0.29 4.59 -7.98
N TYR A 167 -0.07 5.81 -7.50
CA TYR A 167 0.76 6.83 -8.14
C TYR A 167 2.24 6.62 -7.77
N LEU A 168 3.14 6.73 -8.75
CA LEU A 168 4.53 6.26 -8.62
C LEU A 168 5.59 7.38 -8.66
N LYS A 169 5.19 8.66 -8.51
CA LYS A 169 6.13 9.78 -8.36
C LYS A 169 6.05 10.35 -6.95
N LEU A 170 7.16 10.92 -6.50
CA LEU A 170 7.19 11.72 -5.29
C LEU A 170 6.26 12.93 -5.46
N ILE A 171 5.50 13.25 -4.43
CA ILE A 171 4.65 14.44 -4.41
C ILE A 171 5.52 15.68 -4.12
N PRO A 172 5.33 16.80 -4.86
CA PRO A 172 6.04 18.04 -4.56
C PRO A 172 5.69 18.60 -3.19
N ALA A 173 6.67 19.20 -2.50
CA ALA A 173 6.47 19.84 -1.21
C ALA A 173 5.48 21.02 -1.28
N GLU A 174 5.30 21.64 -2.45
CA GLU A 174 4.25 22.62 -2.70
C GLU A 174 2.85 22.02 -2.55
N LEU A 175 2.60 20.83 -3.09
CA LEU A 175 1.29 20.17 -3.01
C LEU A 175 0.98 19.70 -1.58
N ILE A 176 1.98 19.18 -0.87
CA ILE A 176 1.84 18.78 0.54
C ILE A 176 1.51 19.97 1.44
N ARG A 177 2.09 21.16 1.15
CA ARG A 177 1.79 22.41 1.87
C ARG A 177 0.42 23.00 1.53
N GLU A 178 -0.06 22.84 0.30
CA GLU A 178 -1.40 23.27 -0.12
C GLU A 178 -2.51 22.38 0.48
N TYR A 179 -2.26 21.07 0.63
CA TYR A 179 -3.22 20.07 1.13
C TYR A 179 -2.82 19.46 2.48
N PRO A 180 -2.62 20.26 3.55
CA PRO A 180 -2.15 19.78 4.84
C PRO A 180 -3.18 18.81 5.45
N ARG A 181 -2.76 17.56 5.70
CA ARG A 181 -3.63 16.47 6.20
C ARG A 181 -4.80 16.12 5.26
N SER A 182 -4.71 16.48 3.98
CA SER A 182 -5.73 16.17 2.96
C SER A 182 -5.17 15.34 1.79
N ILE A 183 -3.96 14.79 1.91
CA ILE A 183 -3.41 13.83 0.95
C ILE A 183 -3.31 12.46 1.61
N LEU A 184 -4.01 11.46 1.07
CA LEU A 184 -3.87 10.05 1.44
C LEU A 184 -3.12 9.26 0.36
N ASN A 185 -2.39 8.24 0.80
CA ASN A 185 -1.81 7.21 -0.06
C ASN A 185 -2.15 5.83 0.49
N ILE A 186 -2.22 4.84 -0.40
CA ILE A 186 -2.26 3.43 -0.02
C ILE A 186 -1.00 2.70 -0.50
N HIS A 187 -0.39 1.95 0.40
CA HIS A 187 0.84 1.20 0.14
C HIS A 187 0.64 -0.31 0.42
N PRO A 188 1.09 -1.22 -0.48
CA PRO A 188 0.82 -2.67 -0.41
C PRO A 188 1.65 -3.46 0.64
N SER A 189 2.03 -2.84 1.76
CA SER A 189 2.62 -3.51 2.92
C SER A 189 2.26 -2.84 4.23
N LEU A 190 2.45 -3.57 5.34
CA LEU A 190 2.30 -3.07 6.71
C LEU A 190 3.47 -2.14 7.05
N LEU A 191 3.30 -0.84 6.78
CA LEU A 191 4.32 0.18 7.05
C LEU A 191 4.68 0.22 8.55
N PRO A 192 5.96 0.49 8.89
CA PRO A 192 7.04 0.92 8.01
C PRO A 192 7.74 -0.22 7.23
N ALA A 193 7.34 -1.49 7.40
CA ALA A 193 7.98 -2.60 6.70
C ALA A 193 7.70 -2.56 5.20
N PHE A 194 8.74 -2.74 4.38
CA PHE A 194 8.68 -2.72 2.91
C PHE A 194 8.08 -1.43 2.30
N GLY A 195 8.17 -0.31 3.02
CA GLY A 195 7.89 1.03 2.50
C GLY A 195 9.12 1.69 1.89
N GLY A 196 8.90 2.79 1.17
CA GLY A 196 9.94 3.68 0.68
C GLY A 196 10.35 3.46 -0.78
N LYS A 197 11.22 4.34 -1.27
CA LYS A 197 11.61 4.42 -2.68
C LYS A 197 12.09 3.08 -3.25
N GLY A 198 11.29 2.52 -4.17
CA GLY A 198 11.60 1.27 -4.89
C GLY A 198 10.67 0.12 -4.55
N TYR A 199 9.96 0.20 -3.43
CA TYR A 199 8.89 -0.72 -3.05
C TYR A 199 7.58 -0.26 -3.68
N TYR A 200 7.23 -0.81 -4.83
CA TYR A 200 5.93 -0.58 -5.45
C TYR A 200 5.46 -1.77 -6.29
N GLY A 201 4.14 -1.96 -6.34
CA GLY A 201 3.49 -3.09 -7.02
C GLY A 201 4.14 -4.42 -6.64
N LEU A 202 4.37 -5.28 -7.64
CA LEU A 202 4.90 -6.64 -7.44
C LEU A 202 6.27 -6.72 -6.73
N LYS A 203 7.03 -5.62 -6.64
CA LYS A 203 8.31 -5.59 -5.91
C LYS A 203 8.10 -5.75 -4.40
N VAL A 204 6.99 -5.23 -3.86
CA VAL A 204 6.67 -5.29 -2.43
C VAL A 204 6.39 -6.74 -2.03
N HIS A 205 5.45 -7.40 -2.71
CA HIS A 205 5.10 -8.79 -2.44
C HIS A 205 6.29 -9.76 -2.63
N LYS A 206 7.17 -9.50 -3.61
CA LYS A 206 8.45 -10.23 -3.76
C LYS A 206 9.36 -10.08 -2.54
N ALA A 207 9.52 -8.87 -2.01
CA ALA A 207 10.34 -8.61 -0.83
C ALA A 207 9.73 -9.21 0.45
N VAL A 208 8.40 -9.13 0.61
CA VAL A 208 7.66 -9.75 1.72
C VAL A 208 7.91 -11.27 1.74
N ILE A 209 7.71 -11.96 0.61
CA ILE A 209 7.94 -13.41 0.52
C ILE A 209 9.41 -13.74 0.78
N ALA A 210 10.35 -13.00 0.16
CA ALA A 210 11.78 -13.22 0.34
C ALA A 210 12.28 -12.99 1.78
N SER A 211 11.59 -12.16 2.56
CA SER A 211 11.91 -11.93 3.99
C SER A 211 11.47 -13.07 4.92
N GLY A 212 10.60 -13.98 4.45
CA GLY A 212 10.00 -15.01 5.29
C GLY A 212 8.87 -14.53 6.21
N ALA A 213 8.40 -13.29 6.05
CA ALA A 213 7.24 -12.75 6.77
C ALA A 213 6.01 -13.66 6.64
N ARG A 214 5.21 -13.73 7.71
CA ARG A 214 3.95 -14.52 7.78
C ARG A 214 2.69 -13.68 7.64
N TYR A 215 2.84 -12.36 7.62
CA TYR A 215 1.77 -11.39 7.47
C TYR A 215 2.22 -10.28 6.54
N SER A 216 1.26 -9.73 5.81
CA SER A 216 1.36 -8.55 4.97
C SER A 216 0.03 -7.81 5.02
N GLY A 217 -0.23 -6.92 4.08
CA GLY A 217 -1.50 -6.22 3.93
C GLY A 217 -1.29 -4.74 3.64
N PRO A 218 -2.34 -3.99 3.32
CA PRO A 218 -2.23 -2.59 2.96
C PRO A 218 -2.08 -1.67 4.16
N THR A 219 -1.44 -0.51 3.92
CA THR A 219 -1.48 0.65 4.82
C THR A 219 -2.03 1.86 4.07
N VAL A 220 -3.07 2.49 4.61
CA VAL A 220 -3.47 3.86 4.26
C VAL A 220 -2.77 4.82 5.22
N HIS A 221 -2.13 5.85 4.68
CA HIS A 221 -1.43 6.86 5.47
C HIS A 221 -1.57 8.26 4.85
N PHE A 222 -1.37 9.29 5.67
CA PHE A 222 -1.19 10.65 5.18
C PHE A 222 0.16 10.78 4.47
N VAL A 223 0.23 11.58 3.41
CA VAL A 223 1.47 11.82 2.66
C VAL A 223 2.30 12.93 3.30
N ASP A 224 3.61 12.75 3.33
CA ASP A 224 4.61 13.78 3.65
C ASP A 224 5.64 13.90 2.51
N GLU A 225 6.73 14.64 2.70
CA GLU A 225 7.77 14.89 1.68
C GLU A 225 8.62 13.66 1.30
N HIS A 226 8.44 12.52 1.97
CA HIS A 226 9.16 11.27 1.72
C HIS A 226 8.20 10.12 1.38
N TYR A 227 8.74 9.08 0.75
CA TYR A 227 7.96 7.89 0.41
C TYR A 227 7.60 7.10 1.68
N ASP A 228 6.31 6.96 1.93
CA ASP A 228 5.70 6.00 2.86
C ASP A 228 6.12 6.15 4.34
N THR A 229 6.51 7.37 4.76
CA THR A 229 6.85 7.70 6.16
C THR A 229 5.75 8.44 6.92
N GLY A 230 4.77 8.98 6.22
CA GLY A 230 3.70 9.77 6.82
C GLY A 230 2.79 8.94 7.72
N LYS A 231 1.98 9.64 8.54
CA LYS A 231 1.23 9.00 9.63
C LYS A 231 0.24 7.97 9.10
N THR A 232 0.43 6.71 9.49
CA THR A 232 -0.53 5.62 9.28
C THR A 232 -1.90 6.00 9.84
N LEU A 233 -2.93 5.81 9.01
CA LEU A 233 -4.33 6.04 9.34
C LEU A 233 -5.10 4.71 9.51
N ALA A 234 -4.87 3.74 8.63
CA ALA A 234 -5.53 2.44 8.71
C ALA A 234 -4.66 1.33 8.10
N GLN A 235 -4.82 0.11 8.61
CA GLN A 235 -4.18 -1.10 8.08
C GLN A 235 -5.18 -2.27 8.01
N ARG A 236 -4.86 -3.25 7.17
CA ARG A 236 -5.48 -4.59 7.17
C ARG A 236 -4.38 -5.63 7.13
N VAL A 237 -4.60 -6.78 7.76
CA VAL A 237 -3.60 -7.85 7.85
C VAL A 237 -4.07 -9.05 7.04
N VAL A 238 -3.24 -9.48 6.08
CA VAL A 238 -3.42 -10.72 5.33
C VAL A 238 -2.32 -11.73 5.68
N PRO A 239 -2.62 -13.03 5.77
CA PRO A 239 -1.61 -14.05 5.93
C PRO A 239 -0.75 -14.17 4.66
N VAL A 240 0.52 -14.54 4.84
CA VAL A 240 1.42 -15.01 3.79
C VAL A 240 1.56 -16.53 3.95
N PHE A 241 1.06 -17.28 2.96
CA PHE A 241 1.09 -18.73 2.96
C PHE A 241 2.44 -19.27 2.45
N ALA A 242 2.71 -20.55 2.70
CA ALA A 242 4.00 -21.17 2.38
C ALA A 242 4.23 -21.37 0.86
N ASP A 243 3.14 -21.39 0.10
CA ASP A 243 3.05 -21.61 -1.34
C ASP A 243 2.63 -20.34 -2.12
N ASP A 244 2.53 -19.19 -1.46
CA ASP A 244 2.21 -17.92 -2.12
C ASP A 244 3.26 -17.57 -3.20
N THR A 245 2.78 -17.28 -4.41
CA THR A 245 3.54 -16.47 -5.37
C THR A 245 3.34 -14.98 -5.05
N PRO A 246 4.23 -14.09 -5.52
CA PRO A 246 4.05 -12.64 -5.36
C PRO A 246 2.71 -12.13 -5.92
N GLU A 247 2.18 -12.78 -6.96
CA GLU A 247 0.92 -12.45 -7.61
C GLU A 247 -0.29 -12.90 -6.77
N LEU A 248 -0.23 -14.07 -6.14
CA LEU A 248 -1.27 -14.54 -5.22
C LEU A 248 -1.35 -13.67 -3.96
N LEU A 249 -0.19 -13.31 -3.40
CA LEU A 249 -0.12 -12.36 -2.29
C LEU A 249 -0.60 -10.96 -2.72
N ALA A 250 -0.22 -10.49 -3.92
CA ALA A 250 -0.69 -9.21 -4.45
C ALA A 250 -2.22 -9.16 -4.57
N ALA A 251 -2.85 -10.20 -5.12
CA ALA A 251 -4.30 -10.27 -5.24
C ALA A 251 -5.02 -10.23 -3.88
N ARG A 252 -4.44 -10.89 -2.87
CA ARG A 252 -4.97 -10.89 -1.49
C ARG A 252 -4.83 -9.52 -0.81
N VAL A 253 -3.68 -8.87 -0.97
CA VAL A 253 -3.46 -7.50 -0.46
C VAL A 253 -4.39 -6.51 -1.17
N LEU A 254 -4.53 -6.61 -2.50
CA LEU A 254 -5.37 -5.72 -3.31
C LEU A 254 -6.87 -5.82 -2.98
N HIS A 255 -7.35 -6.99 -2.56
CA HIS A 255 -8.72 -7.13 -2.06
C HIS A 255 -8.96 -6.26 -0.81
N GLU A 256 -8.05 -6.33 0.16
CA GLU A 256 -8.09 -5.49 1.35
C GLU A 256 -7.84 -4.00 1.03
N GLU A 257 -7.00 -3.68 0.03
CA GLU A 257 -6.74 -2.30 -0.40
C GLU A 257 -8.05 -1.60 -0.78
N HIS A 258 -8.87 -2.24 -1.61
CA HIS A 258 -10.12 -1.66 -2.07
C HIS A 258 -11.06 -1.32 -0.90
N GLN A 259 -11.13 -2.19 0.12
CA GLN A 259 -11.99 -1.97 1.29
C GLN A 259 -11.42 -0.88 2.20
N VAL A 260 -10.17 -1.03 2.67
CA VAL A 260 -9.58 -0.11 3.65
C VAL A 260 -9.40 1.30 3.10
N TYR A 261 -9.18 1.46 1.79
CA TYR A 261 -9.05 2.79 1.20
C TYR A 261 -10.40 3.49 1.12
N VAL A 262 -11.46 2.79 0.69
CA VAL A 262 -12.83 3.32 0.68
C VAL A 262 -13.27 3.75 2.09
N GLU A 263 -13.05 2.90 3.09
CA GLU A 263 -13.34 3.24 4.51
C GLU A 263 -12.62 4.51 4.97
N ALA A 264 -11.31 4.61 4.71
CA ALA A 264 -10.47 5.74 5.13
C ALA A 264 -10.83 7.04 4.39
N VAL A 265 -11.15 6.96 3.09
CA VAL A 265 -11.62 8.09 2.28
C VAL A 265 -12.99 8.56 2.75
N ALA A 266 -13.91 7.64 3.05
CA ALA A 266 -15.22 7.97 3.60
C ALA A 266 -15.10 8.68 4.96
N ALA A 267 -14.24 8.17 5.85
CA ALA A 267 -13.97 8.80 7.15
C ALA A 267 -13.36 10.20 7.02
N LEU A 268 -12.45 10.43 6.05
CA LEU A 268 -11.91 11.75 5.76
C LEU A 268 -12.96 12.68 5.12
N CYS A 269 -13.86 12.16 4.29
CA CYS A 269 -14.93 12.96 3.68
C CYS A 269 -16.00 13.40 4.69
N GLU A 270 -16.20 12.61 5.74
CA GLU A 270 -17.15 12.86 6.83
C GLU A 270 -16.51 13.63 8.00
N ASP A 271 -15.29 14.15 7.84
CA ASP A 271 -14.51 14.87 8.85
C ASP A 271 -14.30 14.06 10.18
N ARG A 272 -14.36 12.72 10.11
CA ARG A 272 -14.22 11.80 11.27
C ARG A 272 -12.77 11.48 11.65
N ILE A 273 -11.79 12.22 11.14
CA ILE A 273 -10.38 12.01 11.48
C ILE A 273 -9.97 12.94 12.63
N LEU A 274 -9.89 12.38 13.84
CA LEU A 274 -9.38 13.11 14.99
C LEU A 274 -7.86 12.96 15.10
N TRP A 275 -7.19 14.03 15.51
CA TRP A 275 -5.74 14.03 15.74
C TRP A 275 -5.46 14.11 17.23
N ARG A 276 -4.75 13.11 17.75
CA ARG A 276 -4.20 13.14 19.12
C ARG A 276 -3.14 14.23 19.25
N GLU A 277 -2.84 14.64 20.49
CA GLU A 277 -1.81 15.63 20.80
C GLU A 277 -0.41 15.24 20.29
N ASP A 278 -0.11 13.94 20.20
CA ASP A 278 1.13 13.39 19.65
C ASP A 278 1.14 13.28 18.10
N GLY A 279 0.11 13.78 17.43
CA GLY A 279 -0.01 13.79 15.98
C GLY A 279 -0.31 12.41 15.37
N VAL A 280 -0.88 11.48 16.15
CA VAL A 280 -1.44 10.22 15.63
C VAL A 280 -2.90 10.45 15.22
N PRO A 281 -3.29 10.17 13.96
CA PRO A 281 -4.68 10.24 13.54
C PRO A 281 -5.47 9.01 14.01
N LEU A 282 -6.77 9.18 14.22
CA LEU A 282 -7.73 8.14 14.60
C LEU A 282 -9.00 8.28 13.77
N ILE A 283 -9.64 7.16 13.40
CA ILE A 283 -10.96 7.19 12.75
C ILE A 283 -12.04 7.09 13.84
N GLN A 284 -12.82 8.15 14.03
CA GLN A 284 -13.99 8.10 14.91
C GLN A 284 -15.09 7.21 14.31
N SER A 285 -15.68 6.32 15.10
CA SER A 285 -16.71 5.39 14.61
C SER A 285 -18.06 6.08 14.31
N ARG A 286 -18.71 5.71 13.21
CA ARG A 286 -20.07 6.19 12.86
C ARG A 286 -21.14 5.75 13.88
N LEU A 287 -20.93 4.61 14.57
CA LEU A 287 -21.93 4.01 15.46
C LEU A 287 -21.78 4.42 16.92
N ASN A 288 -20.58 4.84 17.33
CA ASN A 288 -20.31 5.31 18.68
C ASN A 288 -19.17 6.35 18.61
N PRO A 289 -19.44 7.64 18.85
CA PRO A 289 -18.43 8.70 18.74
C PRO A 289 -17.32 8.59 19.79
N ASP A 290 -17.52 7.81 20.87
CA ASP A 290 -16.49 7.55 21.89
C ASP A 290 -15.54 6.40 21.51
N VAL A 291 -15.78 5.73 20.36
CA VAL A 291 -14.97 4.62 19.85
C VAL A 291 -14.15 5.07 18.65
N TYR A 292 -12.86 4.71 18.68
CA TYR A 292 -11.88 5.01 17.65
C TYR A 292 -11.31 3.72 17.04
N LEU A 293 -11.02 3.78 15.75
CA LEU A 293 -10.38 2.73 14.94
C LEU A 293 -8.99 3.20 14.50
#